data_AF-A0A934YKW2-F1
#
_entry.id   AF-A0A934YKW2-F1
#
_cell.length_a   1.000
_cell.length_b   1.000
_cell.length_c   1.000
_cell.angle_alpha   90.00
_cell.angle_beta   90.00
_cell.angle_gamma   90.00
#
_symmetry.space_group_name_H-M   'P 1'
#
loop_
_entity.id
_entity.type
_entity.pdbx_description
1 polymer ?
#
loop_
_entity_poly.entity_id
_entity_poly.type
_entity_poly.pdbx_seq_one_letter_code
_entity_poly.pdbx_strand_id
1 'polypeptide(L)'
;MSWDSRSPSGALLVAPTSDEPAPPSTEATAPEAAHVPLELVALRAEASSLRAEAVVLRAELADLRNLTDVLVELLAEKGLLDADDLRARLANARRPLSPPLLRSRDGALPNESGHPYRASGKPAEPPPPGTVACARCGTIVAGRKVFLNANGRFCRDCFEPG
;
A
#
# COMPACT_ATOMS: atom_id res chain seq x y z
N MET A 1 -20.76 -81.07 17.10
CA MET A 1 -21.78 -81.98 17.67
C MET A 1 -23.03 -81.16 17.93
N SER A 2 -24.20 -81.74 17.66
CA SER A 2 -25.57 -81.19 17.84
C SER A 2 -26.07 -80.25 16.73
N TRP A 3 -26.84 -80.72 15.73
CA TRP A 3 -28.32 -81.00 15.71
C TRP A 3 -29.15 -79.71 15.66
N ASP A 4 -30.28 -79.53 14.97
CA ASP A 4 -31.02 -80.24 13.93
C ASP A 4 -32.07 -79.22 13.43
N SER A 5 -32.40 -79.30 12.14
CA SER A 5 -33.75 -79.26 11.58
C SER A 5 -34.89 -78.53 12.30
N ARG A 6 -35.42 -77.48 11.66
CA ARG A 6 -36.87 -77.33 11.44
C ARG A 6 -37.19 -76.37 10.30
N SER A 7 -37.56 -76.95 9.16
CA SER A 7 -38.53 -76.37 8.23
C SER A 7 -39.94 -76.66 8.80
N PRO A 8 -40.94 -75.79 8.54
CA PRO A 8 -41.81 -76.15 7.43
C PRO A 8 -42.30 -74.97 6.59
N SER A 9 -42.40 -75.26 5.29
CA SER A 9 -43.55 -75.01 4.41
C SER A 9 -44.44 -73.81 4.68
N GLY A 10 -44.33 -72.82 3.80
CA GLY A 10 -45.34 -71.81 3.55
C GLY A 10 -45.16 -71.28 2.14
N ALA A 11 -45.69 -72.02 1.17
CA ALA A 11 -45.76 -71.60 -0.22
C ALA A 11 -46.59 -70.32 -0.33
N LEU A 12 -46.10 -69.34 -1.08
CA LEU A 12 -46.93 -68.51 -1.96
C LEU A 12 -46.06 -68.04 -3.12
N LEU A 13 -46.39 -68.59 -4.28
CA LEU A 13 -45.94 -68.23 -5.60
C LEU A 13 -46.35 -66.79 -5.91
N VAL A 14 -45.39 -65.91 -6.22
CA VAL A 14 -45.60 -64.83 -7.19
C VAL A 14 -44.27 -64.60 -7.93
N ALA A 15 -44.30 -64.79 -9.24
CA ALA A 15 -43.36 -64.22 -10.20
C ALA A 15 -44.20 -63.54 -11.29
N PRO A 16 -43.62 -62.80 -12.23
CA PRO A 16 -42.76 -61.62 -12.08
C PRO A 16 -43.49 -60.41 -12.68
N THR A 17 -43.30 -59.20 -12.14
CA THR A 17 -43.67 -57.98 -12.87
C THR A 17 -42.42 -57.15 -13.09
N SER A 18 -42.00 -57.14 -14.35
CA SER A 18 -41.10 -56.15 -14.92
C SER A 18 -41.52 -54.77 -14.48
N ASP A 19 -40.65 -54.07 -13.76
CA ASP A 19 -40.50 -52.62 -13.89
C ASP A 19 -39.16 -52.28 -13.24
N GLU A 20 -38.12 -52.26 -14.08
CA GLU A 20 -36.83 -51.66 -13.75
C GLU A 20 -36.94 -50.18 -14.15
N PRO A 21 -37.17 -49.25 -13.20
CA PRO A 21 -36.79 -47.88 -13.44
C PRO A 21 -35.27 -47.80 -13.27
N ALA A 22 -34.62 -47.45 -14.38
CA ALA A 22 -33.22 -47.08 -14.48
C ALA A 22 -32.75 -46.24 -13.27
N PRO A 23 -31.48 -46.36 -12.84
CA PRO A 23 -30.94 -45.46 -11.83
C PRO A 23 -31.16 -44.02 -12.31
N PRO A 24 -31.54 -43.08 -11.43
CA PRO A 24 -31.50 -41.68 -11.82
C PRO A 24 -30.05 -41.40 -12.22
N SER A 25 -29.84 -41.13 -13.50
CA SER A 25 -28.67 -40.43 -13.98
C SER A 25 -28.57 -39.16 -13.15
N THR A 26 -27.78 -39.19 -12.08
CA THR A 26 -27.28 -37.99 -11.44
C THR A 26 -26.29 -37.39 -12.43
N GLU A 27 -26.84 -36.71 -13.43
CA GLU A 27 -26.10 -35.76 -14.25
C GLU A 27 -25.42 -34.77 -13.31
N ALA A 28 -24.11 -34.98 -13.17
CA ALA A 28 -23.13 -33.93 -13.37
C ALA A 28 -23.46 -32.56 -12.75
N THR A 29 -23.46 -32.47 -11.43
CA THR A 29 -23.03 -31.25 -10.73
C THR A 29 -21.71 -31.52 -10.02
N ALA A 30 -20.67 -31.83 -10.80
CA ALA A 30 -19.31 -32.08 -10.30
C ALA A 30 -18.19 -31.23 -10.94
N PRO A 31 -18.39 -30.18 -11.77
CA PRO A 31 -17.25 -29.34 -12.17
C PRO A 31 -16.90 -28.26 -11.14
N GLU A 32 -17.87 -27.80 -10.33
CA GLU A 32 -17.68 -26.60 -9.50
C GLU A 32 -16.85 -26.85 -8.24
N ALA A 33 -17.02 -28.01 -7.59
CA ALA A 33 -16.23 -28.38 -6.41
C ALA A 33 -14.75 -28.71 -6.73
N ALA A 34 -14.44 -29.03 -7.99
CA ALA A 34 -13.08 -29.36 -8.45
C ALA A 34 -12.29 -28.13 -8.95
N HIS A 35 -12.97 -27.04 -9.33
CA HIS A 35 -12.31 -25.81 -9.79
C HIS A 35 -11.75 -24.97 -8.63
N VAL A 36 -12.49 -24.86 -7.51
CA VAL A 36 -12.05 -24.12 -6.31
C VAL A 36 -10.68 -24.59 -5.76
N PRO A 37 -10.38 -25.90 -5.64
CA PRO A 37 -9.07 -26.34 -5.16
C PRO A 37 -7.94 -26.03 -6.15
N LEU A 38 -8.21 -25.99 -7.46
CA LEU A 38 -7.21 -25.62 -8.48
C LEU A 38 -6.90 -24.12 -8.46
N GLU A 39 -7.93 -23.28 -8.32
CA GLU A 39 -7.76 -21.83 -8.17
C GLU A 39 -7.00 -21.48 -6.89
N LEU A 40 -7.28 -22.16 -5.78
CA LEU A 40 -6.56 -21.96 -4.52
C LEU A 40 -5.07 -22.33 -4.64
N VAL A 41 -4.75 -23.40 -5.38
CA VAL A 41 -3.35 -23.80 -5.66
C VAL A 41 -2.65 -22.78 -6.55
N ALA A 42 -3.33 -22.29 -7.60
CA ALA A 42 -2.81 -21.24 -8.48
C ALA A 42 -2.52 -19.94 -7.72
N LEU A 43 -3.48 -19.46 -6.91
CA LEU A 43 -3.32 -18.27 -6.07
C LEU A 43 -2.17 -18.43 -5.06
N ARG A 44 -1.98 -19.63 -4.52
CA ARG A 44 -0.86 -19.91 -3.60
C ARG A 44 0.49 -19.87 -4.33
N ALA A 45 0.55 -20.38 -5.56
CA ALA A 45 1.74 -20.32 -6.40
C ALA A 45 2.07 -18.86 -6.76
N GLU A 46 1.10 -18.06 -7.20
CA GLU A 46 1.26 -16.63 -7.47
C GLU A 46 1.72 -15.87 -6.23
N ALA A 47 1.09 -16.11 -5.07
CA ALA A 47 1.49 -15.49 -3.81
C ALA A 47 2.92 -15.91 -3.39
N SER A 48 3.40 -17.09 -3.80
CA SER A 48 4.79 -17.50 -3.55
C SER A 48 5.77 -16.81 -4.51
N SER A 49 5.41 -16.65 -5.79
CA SER A 49 6.19 -15.90 -6.78
C SER A 49 6.36 -14.44 -6.37
N LEU A 50 5.25 -13.77 -6.02
CA LEU A 50 5.26 -12.38 -5.58
C LEU A 50 6.10 -12.17 -4.31
N ARG A 51 6.13 -13.15 -3.40
CA ARG A 51 7.00 -13.10 -2.22
C ARG A 51 8.47 -13.21 -2.61
N ALA A 52 8.81 -14.10 -3.54
CA ALA A 52 10.19 -14.24 -4.03
C ALA A 52 10.66 -12.96 -4.73
N GLU A 53 9.84 -12.40 -5.62
CA GLU A 53 10.10 -11.10 -6.27
C GLU A 53 10.28 -9.99 -5.25
N ALA A 54 9.42 -9.92 -4.22
CA ALA A 54 9.56 -8.93 -3.16
C ALA A 54 10.84 -9.13 -2.32
N VAL A 55 11.40 -10.33 -2.23
CA VAL A 55 12.71 -10.55 -1.58
C VAL A 55 13.83 -10.01 -2.45
N VAL A 56 13.80 -10.30 -3.76
CA VAL A 56 14.79 -9.79 -4.72
C VAL A 56 14.79 -8.26 -4.73
N LEU A 57 13.62 -7.63 -4.87
CA LEU A 57 13.49 -6.17 -4.86
C LEU A 57 13.99 -5.53 -3.55
N ARG A 58 13.82 -6.22 -2.40
CA ARG A 58 14.37 -5.74 -1.13
C ARG A 58 15.90 -5.81 -1.10
N ALA A 59 16.48 -6.84 -1.69
CA ALA A 59 17.93 -6.96 -1.82
C ALA A 59 18.49 -5.86 -2.74
N GLU A 60 17.89 -5.67 -3.92
CA GLU A 60 18.28 -4.60 -4.85
C GLU A 60 18.17 -3.21 -4.22
N LEU A 61 17.10 -2.95 -3.46
CA LEU A 61 16.96 -1.71 -2.70
C LEU A 61 18.03 -1.53 -1.63
N ALA A 62 18.48 -2.61 -0.99
CA ALA A 62 19.57 -2.55 -0.02
C ALA A 62 20.90 -2.23 -0.72
N ASP A 63 21.17 -2.87 -1.87
CA ASP A 63 22.37 -2.63 -2.66
C ASP A 63 22.42 -1.19 -3.18
N LEU A 64 21.31 -0.66 -3.69
CA LEU A 64 21.21 0.74 -4.13
C LEU A 64 21.43 1.73 -2.97
N ARG A 65 20.94 1.42 -1.76
CA ARG A 65 21.20 2.25 -0.57
C ARG A 65 22.69 2.24 -0.23
N ASN A 66 23.32 1.07 -0.21
CA ASN A 66 24.75 0.94 0.05
C ASN A 66 25.59 1.73 -0.98
N LEU A 67 25.26 1.60 -2.27
CA LEU A 67 25.93 2.38 -3.33
C LEU A 67 25.75 3.88 -3.15
N THR A 68 24.56 4.32 -2.75
CA THR A 68 24.28 5.73 -2.48
C THR A 68 25.12 6.24 -1.30
N ASP A 69 25.23 5.44 -0.23
CA ASP A 69 26.03 5.79 0.95
C ASP A 69 27.53 5.91 0.59
N VAL A 70 28.06 4.94 -0.17
CA VAL A 70 29.45 5.00 -0.67
C VAL A 70 29.69 6.23 -1.55
N LEU A 71 28.75 6.58 -2.43
CA LEU A 71 28.87 7.77 -3.26
C LEU A 71 28.87 9.05 -2.42
N VAL A 72 28.02 9.12 -1.38
CA VAL A 72 27.98 10.26 -0.46
C VAL A 72 29.31 10.40 0.29
N GLU A 73 29.86 9.29 0.78
CA GLU A 73 31.18 9.28 1.44
C GLU A 73 32.29 9.75 0.49
N LEU A 74 32.35 9.24 -0.73
CA LEU A 74 33.33 9.67 -1.73
C LEU A 74 33.21 11.16 -2.08
N LEU A 75 31.98 11.67 -2.21
CA LEU A 75 31.76 13.10 -2.48
C LEU A 75 32.16 13.98 -1.28
N ALA A 76 31.94 13.50 -0.06
CA ALA A 76 32.38 14.18 1.16
C ALA A 76 33.92 14.19 1.28
N GLU A 77 34.58 13.07 1.00
CA GLU A 77 36.06 12.97 0.99
C GLU A 77 36.69 13.92 -0.03
N LYS A 78 36.05 14.10 -1.19
CA LYS A 78 36.50 15.06 -2.22
C LYS A 78 36.14 16.51 -1.89
N GLY A 79 35.47 16.77 -0.76
CA GLY A 79 35.04 18.11 -0.35
C GLY A 79 33.98 18.73 -1.27
N LEU A 80 33.31 17.90 -2.08
CA LEU A 80 32.26 18.34 -3.02
C LEU A 80 30.88 18.39 -2.35
N LEU A 81 30.77 17.80 -1.16
CA LEU A 81 29.52 17.65 -0.45
C LEU A 81 29.75 17.76 1.05
N ASP A 82 28.99 18.63 1.71
CA ASP A 82 28.94 18.69 3.17
C ASP A 82 27.91 17.66 3.66
N ALA A 83 28.38 16.66 4.40
CA ALA A 83 27.55 15.58 4.91
C ALA A 83 26.47 16.09 5.88
N ASP A 84 26.75 17.17 6.63
CA ASP A 84 25.78 17.74 7.56
C ASP A 84 24.68 18.54 6.84
N ASP A 85 25.03 19.27 5.78
CA ASP A 85 24.04 19.92 4.91
C ASP A 85 23.15 18.88 4.20
N LEU A 86 23.74 17.80 3.67
CA LEU A 86 22.97 16.73 3.03
C LEU A 86 22.03 16.05 4.03
N ARG A 87 22.50 15.75 5.24
CA ARG A 87 21.65 15.19 6.32
C ARG A 87 20.52 16.14 6.67
N ALA A 88 20.78 17.44 6.79
CA ALA A 88 19.76 18.44 7.08
C ALA A 88 18.72 18.53 5.95
N ARG A 89 19.15 18.50 4.68
CA ARG A 89 18.27 18.49 3.51
C ARG A 89 17.43 17.21 3.44
N LEU A 90 18.00 16.05 3.74
CA LEU A 90 17.27 14.78 3.81
C LEU A 90 16.25 14.77 4.95
N ALA A 91 16.62 15.29 6.13
CA ALA A 91 15.71 15.41 7.27
C ALA A 91 14.52 16.32 6.93
N ASN A 92 14.76 17.43 6.23
CA ASN A 92 13.70 18.33 5.77
C ASN A 92 12.85 17.71 4.64
N ALA A 93 13.47 16.97 3.71
CA ALA A 93 12.77 16.26 2.64
C ALA A 93 11.91 15.09 3.13
N ARG A 94 12.22 14.52 4.32
CA ARG A 94 11.42 13.47 4.97
C ARG A 94 10.21 13.99 5.76
N ARG A 95 10.19 15.28 6.13
CA ARG A 95 9.09 15.88 6.91
C ARG A 95 7.70 15.86 6.24
N PRO A 96 7.51 15.82 4.91
CA PRO A 96 6.18 15.74 4.32
C PRO A 96 5.64 14.32 4.09
N LEU A 97 6.27 13.25 4.62
CA LEU A 97 5.81 11.87 4.38
C LEU A 97 5.35 11.11 5.64
N SER A 98 5.17 11.78 6.78
CA SER A 98 4.53 11.17 7.95
C SER A 98 3.00 11.10 7.72
N PRO A 99 2.38 9.92 7.50
CA PRO A 99 0.93 9.83 7.48
C PRO A 99 0.39 10.09 8.90
N PRO A 100 -0.66 10.90 9.09
CA PRO A 100 -1.28 11.06 10.38
C PRO A 100 -2.18 9.84 10.62
N LEU A 101 -1.64 8.78 11.21
CA LEU A 101 -2.47 7.68 11.69
C LEU A 101 -2.64 7.76 13.21
N LEU A 102 -3.92 7.79 13.61
CA LEU A 102 -4.48 7.53 14.94
C LEU A 102 -4.62 8.70 15.92
N ARG A 103 -5.41 9.72 15.56
CA ARG A 103 -6.31 10.39 16.53
C ARG A 103 -7.59 10.86 15.84
N SER A 104 -8.66 10.08 15.98
CA SER A 104 -9.96 10.52 16.49
C SER A 104 -11.02 9.49 16.15
N ARG A 105 -11.29 8.67 17.16
CA ARG A 105 -12.54 7.94 17.35
C ARG A 105 -13.56 9.00 17.75
N ASP A 106 -14.26 9.58 16.79
CA ASP A 106 -15.61 10.14 16.94
C ASP A 106 -16.13 10.50 15.54
N GLY A 107 -17.33 10.01 15.24
CA GLY A 107 -17.83 9.85 13.89
C GLY A 107 -18.24 11.13 13.19
N ALA A 108 -18.03 11.14 11.88
CA ALA A 108 -18.91 11.71 10.87
C ALA A 108 -18.45 11.15 9.52
N LEU A 109 -19.37 10.55 8.75
CA LEU A 109 -19.10 10.10 7.38
C LEU A 109 -18.63 11.31 6.54
N PRO A 110 -17.45 11.28 5.89
CA PRO A 110 -17.07 12.36 5.01
C PRO A 110 -17.69 12.12 3.64
N ASN A 111 -18.53 13.08 3.27
CA ASN A 111 -19.00 13.33 1.93
C ASN A 111 -17.82 13.38 0.94
N GLU A 112 -18.00 12.78 -0.22
CA GLU A 112 -17.00 12.65 -1.28
C GLU A 112 -16.45 14.02 -1.72
N SER A 113 -15.20 14.01 -2.19
CA SER A 113 -14.51 15.10 -2.93
C SER A 113 -13.95 16.31 -2.15
N GLY A 114 -13.15 16.06 -1.10
CA GLY A 114 -12.34 17.09 -0.44
C GLY A 114 -10.85 16.74 -0.39
N HIS A 115 -10.04 17.27 -1.30
CA HIS A 115 -8.58 17.25 -1.15
C HIS A 115 -8.16 17.91 0.19
N PRO A 116 -7.14 17.37 0.89
CA PRO A 116 -6.80 17.76 2.28
C PRO A 116 -6.32 19.21 2.46
N TYR A 117 -6.19 19.98 1.38
CA TYR A 117 -5.87 21.42 1.42
C TYR A 117 -7.10 22.32 1.56
N ARG A 118 -8.33 21.77 1.56
CA ARG A 118 -9.57 22.55 1.70
C ARG A 118 -10.15 22.53 3.11
N ALA A 119 -9.31 22.33 4.13
CA ALA A 119 -9.71 22.48 5.51
C ALA A 119 -9.90 23.98 5.83
N SER A 120 -11.15 24.42 5.72
CA SER A 120 -11.87 25.40 6.56
C SER A 120 -11.07 26.49 7.32
N GLY A 121 -10.04 27.06 6.72
CA GLY A 121 -9.57 28.39 7.07
C GLY A 121 -10.45 29.41 6.36
N LYS A 122 -10.76 30.54 7.01
CA LYS A 122 -11.16 31.73 6.24
C LYS A 122 -10.17 31.86 5.07
N PRO A 123 -10.61 32.10 3.83
CA PRO A 123 -9.70 32.30 2.70
C PRO A 123 -8.59 33.24 3.18
N ALA A 124 -7.34 32.76 3.21
CA ALA A 124 -6.23 33.62 3.53
C ALA A 124 -6.32 34.78 2.55
N GLU A 125 -6.50 35.98 3.08
CA GLU A 125 -6.62 37.18 2.27
C GLU A 125 -5.45 37.19 1.30
N PRO A 126 -5.69 37.31 -0.02
CA PRO A 126 -4.62 37.26 -0.98
C PRO A 126 -3.55 38.26 -0.55
N PRO A 127 -2.27 37.85 -0.51
CA PRO A 127 -1.22 38.70 -0.02
C PRO A 127 -1.26 40.02 -0.78
N PRO A 128 -1.15 41.17 -0.09
CA PRO A 128 -1.36 42.46 -0.72
C PRO A 128 -0.46 42.60 -1.95
N PRO A 129 -0.95 43.18 -3.05
CA PRO A 129 -0.23 43.26 -4.30
C PRO A 129 1.14 43.89 -4.07
N GLY A 130 2.17 43.28 -4.65
CA GLY A 130 3.55 43.71 -4.47
C GLY A 130 4.22 43.17 -3.19
N THR A 131 3.72 42.07 -2.62
CA THR A 131 4.44 41.30 -1.60
C THR A 131 4.97 39.97 -2.16
N VAL A 132 6.04 39.47 -1.57
CA VAL A 132 6.77 38.25 -1.99
C VAL A 132 7.25 37.49 -0.76
N ALA A 133 7.31 36.17 -0.84
CA ALA A 133 7.82 35.34 0.26
C ALA A 133 9.35 35.26 0.24
N CYS A 134 9.98 35.38 1.42
CA CYS A 134 11.41 35.13 1.58
C CYS A 134 11.73 33.65 1.37
N ALA A 135 12.73 33.35 0.54
CA ALA A 135 13.17 31.98 0.22
C ALA A 135 13.76 31.23 1.43
N ARG A 136 14.24 31.95 2.46
CA ARG A 136 14.87 31.36 3.65
C ARG A 136 13.89 31.09 4.79
N CYS A 137 13.06 32.08 5.15
CA CYS A 137 12.18 32.03 6.32
C CYS A 137 10.67 31.99 5.97
N GLY A 138 10.31 32.13 4.70
CA GLY A 138 8.91 32.12 4.25
C GLY A 138 8.10 33.39 4.59
N THR A 139 8.69 34.37 5.29
CA THR A 139 7.97 35.61 5.66
C THR A 139 7.58 36.41 4.43
N ILE A 140 6.32 36.87 4.39
CA ILE A 140 5.79 37.74 3.35
C ILE A 140 6.29 39.16 3.60
N VAL A 141 7.07 39.69 2.66
CA VAL A 141 7.65 41.03 2.72
C VAL A 141 7.25 41.82 1.48
N ALA A 142 7.26 43.15 1.59
CA ALA A 142 7.05 44.00 0.42
C ALA A 142 8.15 43.73 -0.62
N GLY A 143 7.78 43.60 -1.89
CA GLY A 143 8.68 43.34 -3.02
C GLY A 143 9.79 44.38 -3.18
N ARG A 144 9.57 45.60 -2.68
CA ARG A 144 10.59 46.67 -2.60
C ARG A 144 11.62 46.48 -1.47
N LYS A 145 11.39 45.53 -0.55
CA LYS A 145 12.22 45.24 0.63
C LYS A 145 12.82 43.82 0.58
N VAL A 146 12.90 43.22 -0.62
CA VAL A 146 13.63 41.98 -0.83
C VAL A 146 14.95 42.19 -1.53
N PHE A 147 15.93 41.40 -1.13
CA PHE A 147 17.22 41.29 -1.78
C PHE A 147 17.20 40.06 -2.70
N LEU A 148 17.75 40.19 -3.91
CA LEU A 148 17.85 39.09 -4.86
C LEU A 148 19.29 38.57 -4.89
N ASN A 149 19.45 37.26 -4.82
CA ASN A 149 20.71 36.57 -5.12
C ASN A 149 20.45 35.34 -6.01
N ALA A 150 21.48 34.55 -6.32
CA ALA A 150 21.36 33.34 -7.14
C ALA A 150 20.38 32.28 -6.57
N ASN A 151 20.10 32.32 -5.26
CA ASN A 151 19.24 31.39 -4.54
C ASN A 151 17.80 31.91 -4.36
N GLY A 152 17.46 33.11 -4.87
CA GLY A 152 16.09 33.65 -4.84
C GLY A 152 15.95 35.01 -4.13
N ARG A 153 14.76 35.29 -3.59
CA ARG A 153 14.38 36.55 -2.92
C ARG A 153 14.46 36.40 -1.40
N PHE A 154 15.16 37.29 -0.71
CA PHE A 154 15.41 37.22 0.74
C PHE A 154 14.93 38.49 1.45
N CYS A 155 14.40 38.36 2.67
CA CYS A 155 14.15 39.52 3.54
C CYS A 155 15.48 40.06 4.10
N ARG A 156 15.46 41.30 4.61
CA ARG A 156 16.64 41.95 5.20
C ARG A 156 17.34 41.08 6.25
N ASP A 157 16.56 40.52 7.17
CA ASP A 157 17.10 39.75 8.30
C ASP A 157 17.70 38.41 7.86
N CYS A 158 17.37 37.92 6.66
CA CYS A 158 17.93 36.69 6.09
C CYS A 158 19.09 36.93 5.11
N PHE A 159 19.27 38.17 4.64
CA PHE A 159 20.26 38.54 3.64
C PHE A 159 21.62 38.91 4.27
N GLU A 160 21.61 39.58 5.42
CA GLU A 160 22.83 39.85 6.20
C GLU A 160 22.96 38.82 7.33
N PRO A 161 23.78 37.76 7.18
CA PRO A 161 24.24 37.01 8.35
C PRO A 161 25.25 37.89 9.08
N GLY A 162 24.82 38.52 10.17
CA GLY A 162 25.73 39.00 11.20
C GLY A 162 26.41 37.84 11.91
#